data_AF-A0A949UDY9-F1
#
_entry.id   AF-A0A949UDY9-F1
#
_cell.length_a   1.000
_cell.length_b   1.000
_cell.length_c   1.000
_cell.angle_alpha   90.00
_cell.angle_beta   90.00
_cell.angle_gamma   90.00
#
_symmetry.space_group_name_H-M   'P 1'
#
loop_
_entity.id
_entity.type
_entity.pdbx_description
1 polymer ?
#
loop_
_entity_poly.entity_id
_entity_poly.type
_entity_poly.pdbx_seq_one_letter_code
_entity_poly.pdbx_strand_id
1 'polypeptide(L)'
;MPAQAAFCPKCGRRMIIPASAASNGSANERLFAALSYFTFVPAVVFLNLRRFKHEPLVRFHSLQSISFSVALLASGLILRAVFWLCALVPRYGYLLGSLAAMLIGLGAVILWLLLIVKALQGELFKVPVIGHFAEK
;
A
#
# COMPACT_ATOMS: atom_id res chain seq x y z
N MET A 1 33.24 -22.39 4.80
CA MET A 1 32.93 -22.46 3.35
C MET A 1 33.05 -21.07 2.78
N PRO A 2 33.74 -20.82 1.65
CA PRO A 2 33.88 -19.48 1.09
C PRO A 2 32.51 -18.99 0.60
N ALA A 3 32.02 -17.89 1.17
CA ALA A 3 30.67 -17.37 0.96
C ALA A 3 30.37 -16.88 -0.48
N GLN A 4 31.31 -17.03 -1.42
CA GLN A 4 31.26 -16.41 -2.76
C GLN A 4 31.71 -17.36 -3.89
N ALA A 5 31.73 -18.68 -3.68
CA ALA A 5 32.11 -19.61 -4.75
C ALA A 5 30.98 -19.73 -5.80
N ALA A 6 31.27 -19.46 -7.07
CA ALA A 6 30.31 -19.61 -8.17
C ALA A 6 29.94 -21.07 -8.49
N PHE A 7 30.75 -22.03 -8.03
CA PHE A 7 30.61 -23.46 -8.29
C PHE A 7 30.80 -24.28 -7.00
N CYS A 8 30.07 -25.38 -6.89
CA CYS A 8 30.20 -26.32 -5.77
C CYS A 8 31.54 -27.08 -5.85
N PRO A 9 32.43 -26.98 -4.84
CA PRO A 9 33.75 -27.62 -4.89
C PRO A 9 33.70 -29.15 -4.86
N LYS A 10 32.57 -29.76 -4.47
CA LYS A 10 32.42 -31.23 -4.39
C LYS A 10 31.93 -31.86 -5.71
N CYS A 11 31.14 -31.14 -6.50
CA CYS A 11 30.47 -31.72 -7.68
C CYS A 11 30.46 -30.82 -8.92
N GLY A 12 31.09 -29.65 -8.89
CA GLY A 12 31.23 -28.76 -10.04
C GLY A 12 29.94 -28.10 -10.52
N ARG A 13 28.79 -28.33 -9.87
CA ARG A 13 27.53 -27.67 -10.23
C ARG A 13 27.61 -26.17 -9.92
N ARG A 14 27.09 -25.35 -10.85
CA ARG A 14 26.91 -23.92 -10.64
C ARG A 14 25.95 -23.70 -9.47
N MET A 15 26.36 -22.92 -8.48
CA MET A 15 25.47 -22.54 -7.39
C MET A 15 24.60 -21.38 -7.87
N ILE A 16 23.29 -21.60 -7.93
CA ILE A 16 22.32 -20.54 -8.13
C ILE A 16 22.25 -19.80 -6.80
N ILE A 17 22.98 -18.70 -6.68
CA ILE A 17 22.77 -17.77 -5.58
C ILE A 17 21.35 -17.24 -5.78
N PRO A 18 20.39 -17.50 -4.87
CA PRO A 18 19.10 -16.86 -4.97
C PRO A 18 19.38 -15.36 -4.94
N ALA A 19 19.05 -14.67 -6.04
CA ALA A 19 19.05 -13.22 -6.05
C ALA A 19 18.23 -12.80 -4.83
N SER A 20 18.85 -12.05 -3.91
CA SER A 20 18.17 -11.43 -2.77
C SER A 20 16.84 -10.89 -3.28
N ALA A 21 15.71 -11.36 -2.71
CA ALA A 21 14.34 -11.06 -3.11
C ALA A 21 14.25 -9.98 -4.20
N ALA A 22 14.23 -10.40 -5.47
CA ALA A 22 14.25 -9.47 -6.59
C ALA A 22 13.03 -8.54 -6.47
N SER A 23 13.25 -7.30 -6.06
CA SER A 23 12.21 -6.27 -6.08
C SER A 23 11.79 -6.05 -7.52
N ASN A 24 10.49 -6.10 -7.81
CA ASN A 24 10.03 -5.78 -9.16
C ASN A 24 10.24 -4.29 -9.44
N GLY A 25 10.59 -3.97 -10.68
CA GLY A 25 10.76 -2.61 -11.15
C GLY A 25 12.07 -1.93 -10.76
N SER A 26 12.41 -0.87 -11.50
CA SER A 26 13.59 -0.07 -11.22
C SER A 26 13.47 0.70 -9.89
N ALA A 27 14.60 1.15 -9.33
CA ALA A 27 14.59 1.99 -8.12
C ALA A 27 13.73 3.25 -8.31
N ASN A 28 13.72 3.83 -9.51
CA ASN A 28 12.91 4.99 -9.85
C ASN A 28 11.42 4.64 -9.88
N GLU A 29 11.01 3.51 -10.47
CA GLU A 29 9.61 3.06 -10.46
C GLU A 29 9.10 2.84 -9.04
N ARG A 30 9.90 2.21 -8.18
CA ARG A 30 9.58 1.99 -6.75
C ARG A 30 9.37 3.33 -6.03
N LEU A 31 10.20 4.33 -6.32
CA LEU A 31 10.05 5.67 -5.76
C LEU A 31 8.77 6.37 -6.27
N PHE A 32 8.48 6.30 -7.57
CA PHE A 32 7.25 6.88 -8.14
C PHE A 32 5.99 6.19 -7.60
N ALA A 33 6.02 4.88 -7.40
CA ALA A 33 4.93 4.17 -6.76
C ALA A 33 4.73 4.58 -5.30
N ALA A 34 5.81 4.74 -4.53
CA ALA A 34 5.71 5.26 -3.17
C ALA A 34 5.17 6.70 -3.14
N LEU A 35 5.63 7.56 -4.07
CA LEU A 35 5.14 8.94 -4.22
C LEU A 35 3.65 9.01 -4.56
N SER A 36 3.09 7.98 -5.20
CA SER A 36 1.66 7.92 -5.49
C SER A 36 0.79 7.94 -4.22
N TYR A 37 1.35 7.59 -3.06
CA TYR A 37 0.67 7.59 -1.75
C TYR A 37 0.77 8.90 -0.98
N PHE A 38 1.52 9.90 -1.46
CA PHE A 38 1.65 11.17 -0.76
C PHE A 38 0.30 11.89 -0.64
N THR A 39 -0.46 11.93 -1.74
CA THR A 39 -1.87 12.33 -1.80
C THR A 39 -2.55 11.64 -2.98
N PHE A 40 -3.85 11.87 -3.19
CA PHE A 40 -4.52 11.38 -4.41
C PHE A 40 -4.06 12.11 -5.68
N VAL A 41 -3.45 13.30 -5.57
CA VAL A 41 -3.07 14.13 -6.73
C VAL A 41 -1.94 13.49 -7.55
N PRO A 42 -0.78 13.10 -6.98
CA PRO A 42 0.26 12.36 -7.71
C PRO A 42 -0.27 11.09 -8.36
N ALA A 43 -1.14 10.33 -7.68
CA ALA A 43 -1.72 9.12 -8.22
C ALA A 43 -2.55 9.39 -9.49
N VAL A 44 -3.40 10.42 -9.49
CA VAL A 44 -4.16 10.84 -10.68
C VAL A 44 -3.23 11.30 -11.79
N VAL A 45 -2.21 12.11 -11.47
CA VAL A 45 -1.23 12.58 -12.46
C VAL A 45 -0.49 11.41 -13.10
N PHE A 46 0.01 10.46 -12.30
CA PHE A 46 0.75 9.31 -12.80
C PHE A 46 -0.09 8.41 -13.71
N LEU A 47 -1.39 8.22 -13.45
CA LEU A 47 -2.25 7.45 -14.34
C LEU A 47 -2.51 8.13 -15.69
N ASN A 48 -2.48 9.46 -15.74
CA ASN A 48 -2.72 10.22 -16.97
C ASN A 48 -1.46 10.37 -17.84
N LEU A 49 -0.27 10.34 -17.23
CA LEU A 49 1.00 10.45 -17.95
C LEU A 49 1.30 9.18 -18.76
N ARG A 50 1.55 9.36 -20.07
CA ARG A 50 1.90 8.26 -21.00
C ARG A 50 3.10 7.43 -20.54
N ARG A 51 4.09 8.08 -19.91
CA ARG A 51 5.30 7.42 -19.40
C ARG A 51 4.97 6.28 -18.42
N PHE A 52 4.00 6.48 -17.53
CA PHE A 52 3.66 5.51 -16.48
C PHE A 52 2.58 4.52 -16.90
N LYS A 53 1.96 4.67 -18.09
CA LYS A 53 0.99 3.68 -18.61
C LYS A 53 1.64 2.32 -18.90
N HIS A 54 2.93 2.33 -19.23
CA HIS A 54 3.71 1.13 -19.49
C HIS A 54 4.40 0.58 -18.23
N GLU A 55 4.29 1.27 -17.09
CA GLU A 55 4.94 0.90 -15.82
C GLU A 55 3.89 0.28 -14.87
N PRO A 56 3.74 -1.06 -14.85
CA PRO A 56 2.63 -1.72 -14.15
C PRO A 56 2.65 -1.46 -12.64
N LEU A 57 3.84 -1.32 -12.07
CA LEU A 57 4.07 -1.07 -10.64
C LEU A 57 3.53 0.32 -10.22
N VAL A 58 3.89 1.36 -10.96
CA VAL A 58 3.40 2.73 -10.69
C VAL A 58 1.89 2.81 -10.93
N ARG A 59 1.38 2.17 -11.98
CA ARG A 59 -0.05 2.12 -12.29
C ARG A 59 -0.86 1.45 -11.18
N PHE A 60 -0.40 0.30 -10.69
CA PHE A 60 -1.07 -0.44 -9.62
C PHE A 60 -1.15 0.39 -8.33
N HIS A 61 -0.02 0.93 -7.87
CA HIS A 61 0.01 1.72 -6.63
C HIS A 61 -0.75 3.05 -6.75
N SER A 62 -0.79 3.65 -7.95
CA SER A 62 -1.60 4.85 -8.18
C SER A 62 -3.11 4.55 -8.10
N LEU A 63 -3.59 3.47 -8.72
CA LEU A 63 -4.99 3.04 -8.59
C LEU A 63 -5.32 2.68 -7.14
N GLN A 64 -4.39 2.02 -6.45
CA GLN A 64 -4.54 1.64 -5.05
C GLN A 64 -4.59 2.88 -4.13
N SER A 65 -3.78 3.90 -4.36
CA SER A 65 -3.79 5.17 -3.62
C SER A 65 -5.11 5.94 -3.79
N ILE A 66 -5.65 5.98 -5.01
CA ILE A 66 -6.96 6.59 -5.27
C ILE A 66 -8.06 5.81 -4.54
N SER A 67 -8.06 4.49 -4.66
CA SER A 67 -9.06 3.62 -4.03
C SER A 67 -8.98 3.71 -2.50
N PHE A 68 -7.77 3.76 -1.94
CA PHE A 68 -7.53 3.96 -0.52
C PHE A 68 -8.02 5.32 -0.06
N SER A 69 -7.81 6.38 -0.84
CA SER A 69 -8.31 7.73 -0.54
C SER A 69 -9.85 7.77 -0.52
N VAL A 70 -10.51 7.11 -1.47
CA VAL A 70 -11.98 6.99 -1.49
C VAL A 70 -12.48 6.19 -0.28
N ALA A 71 -11.82 5.08 0.04
CA ALA A 71 -12.15 4.27 1.22
C ALA A 71 -11.99 5.05 2.53
N LEU A 72 -10.96 5.88 2.66
CA LEU A 72 -10.75 6.79 3.79
C LEU A 72 -11.86 7.85 3.90
N LEU A 73 -12.28 8.43 2.78
CA LEU A 73 -13.39 9.38 2.79
C LEU A 73 -14.70 8.71 3.21
N ALA A 74 -14.99 7.53 2.65
CA ALA A 74 -16.19 6.77 3.01
C ALA A 74 -16.18 6.36 4.49
N SER A 75 -15.07 5.86 5.01
CA SER A 75 -14.94 5.49 6.42
C SER A 75 -15.08 6.70 7.35
N GLY A 76 -14.55 7.86 6.96
CA GLY A 76 -14.73 9.12 7.69
C GLY A 76 -16.19 9.58 7.77
N LEU A 77 -16.96 9.44 6.68
CA LEU A 77 -18.39 9.75 6.68
C LEU A 77 -19.19 8.79 7.58
N ILE A 78 -18.88 7.49 7.52
CA ILE A 78 -19.51 6.49 8.38
C ILE A 78 -19.20 6.77 9.85
N LEU A 79 -17.93 7.04 10.18
CA LEU A 79 -17.52 7.38 11.53
C LEU A 79 -18.21 8.63 12.05
N ARG A 80 -18.38 9.65 11.21
CA ARG A 80 -19.13 10.86 11.57
C ARG A 80 -20.58 10.52 11.93
N ALA A 81 -21.25 9.71 11.11
CA ALA A 81 -22.63 9.30 11.36
C ALA A 81 -22.77 8.47 12.64
N VAL A 82 -21.88 7.49 12.85
CA VAL A 82 -21.85 6.66 14.07
C VAL A 82 -21.59 7.53 15.30
N PHE A 83 -20.66 8.48 15.22
CA PHE A 83 -20.36 9.39 16.32
C PHE A 83 -21.57 10.24 16.71
N TRP A 84 -22.30 10.79 15.73
CA TRP A 84 -23.55 11.51 15.97
C TRP A 84 -24.60 10.64 16.68
N LEU A 85 -24.75 9.38 16.28
CA LEU A 85 -25.67 8.45 16.93
C LEU A 85 -25.23 8.11 18.35
N CYS A 86 -23.93 7.87 18.58
CA CYS A 86 -23.38 7.60 19.91
C CYS A 86 -23.54 8.81 20.83
N ALA A 87 -23.43 10.04 20.32
CA ALA A 87 -23.60 11.26 21.09
C ALA A 87 -25.02 11.42 21.69
N LEU A 88 -26.03 10.69 21.18
CA LEU A 88 -27.37 10.63 21.76
C LEU A 88 -27.42 9.86 23.09
N VAL A 89 -26.41 9.03 23.39
CA VAL A 89 -26.29 8.30 24.66
C VAL A 89 -25.52 9.18 25.66
N PRO A 90 -26.16 9.70 26.73
CA PRO A 90 -25.48 10.56 27.68
C PRO A 90 -24.32 9.85 28.37
N ARG A 91 -23.29 10.61 28.75
CA ARG A 91 -22.15 10.20 29.60
C ARG A 91 -21.06 9.34 28.95
N TYR A 92 -21.40 8.29 28.20
CA TYR A 92 -20.39 7.36 27.65
C TYR A 92 -20.29 7.36 26.12
N GLY A 93 -21.31 7.83 25.41
CA GLY A 93 -21.36 7.77 23.95
C GLY A 93 -20.23 8.51 23.25
N TYR A 94 -19.86 9.68 23.76
CA TYR A 94 -18.74 10.48 23.24
C TYR A 94 -17.40 9.75 23.38
N LEU A 95 -17.15 9.12 24.54
CA LEU A 95 -15.90 8.41 24.82
C LEU A 95 -15.77 7.16 23.95
N LEU A 96 -16.87 6.41 23.76
CA LEU A 96 -16.88 5.23 22.91
C LEU A 96 -16.65 5.62 21.44
N GLY A 97 -17.33 6.68 20.97
CA GLY A 97 -17.19 7.18 19.61
C GLY A 97 -15.79 7.71 19.32
N SER A 98 -15.16 8.44 20.25
CA SER A 98 -13.80 8.97 20.08
C SER A 98 -12.76 7.85 20.08
N LEU A 99 -12.90 6.84 20.95
CA LEU A 99 -12.00 5.69 20.99
C LEU A 99 -12.08 4.88 19.69
N ALA A 100 -13.30 4.62 19.18
CA ALA A 100 -13.50 3.93 17.91
C ALA A 100 -12.85 4.69 16.73
N ALA A 101 -13.06 6.01 16.67
CA ALA A 101 -12.45 6.85 15.64
C ALA A 101 -10.92 6.83 15.71
N MET A 102 -10.34 6.87 16.92
CA MET A 102 -8.90 6.78 17.12
C MET A 102 -8.32 5.44 16.64
N LEU A 103 -8.95 4.33 16.98
CA LEU A 103 -8.49 2.99 16.57
C LEU A 103 -8.55 2.78 15.06
N ILE A 104 -9.64 3.23 14.42
CA ILE A 104 -9.80 3.13 12.96
C ILE A 104 -8.79 4.05 12.26
N GLY A 105 -8.61 5.28 12.76
CA GLY A 105 -7.60 6.20 12.23
C GLY A 105 -6.19 5.63 12.33
N LEU A 106 -5.84 5.04 13.47
CA LEU A 106 -4.54 4.38 13.66
C LEU A 106 -4.36 3.20 12.70
N GLY A 107 -5.36 2.34 12.57
CA GLY A 107 -5.34 1.23 11.61
C GLY A 107 -5.16 1.70 10.17
N ALA A 108 -5.79 2.80 9.80
CA ALA A 108 -5.64 3.38 8.47
C ALA A 108 -4.23 3.95 8.22
N VAL A 109 -3.63 4.62 9.22
CA VAL A 109 -2.23 5.10 9.13
C VAL A 109 -1.27 3.93 9.00
N ILE A 110 -1.46 2.85 9.78
CA ILE A 110 -0.63 1.65 9.69
C ILE A 110 -0.75 1.03 8.29
N LEU A 111 -1.97 0.86 7.78
CA LEU A 111 -2.18 0.33 6.44
C LEU A 111 -1.54 1.21 5.37
N TRP A 112 -1.68 2.53 5.46
CA TRP A 112 -1.05 3.48 4.54
C TRP A 112 0.48 3.34 4.53
N LEU A 113 1.12 3.26 5.70
CA LEU A 113 2.56 3.04 5.80
C LEU A 113 2.98 1.69 5.21
N LEU A 114 2.22 0.63 5.49
CA LEU A 114 2.48 -0.69 4.90
C LEU A 114 2.42 -0.64 3.37
N LEU A 115 1.47 0.09 2.79
CA LEU A 115 1.37 0.27 1.34
C LEU A 115 2.57 1.01 0.75
N ILE A 116 3.06 2.05 1.42
CA ILE A 116 4.27 2.78 1.01
C ILE A 116 5.49 1.85 1.06
N VAL A 117 5.66 1.09 2.15
CA VAL A 117 6.76 0.13 2.29
C VAL A 117 6.71 -0.93 1.19
N LYS A 118 5.51 -1.45 0.88
CA LYS A 118 5.34 -2.44 -0.19
C LYS A 118 5.61 -1.86 -1.58
N ALA A 119 5.20 -0.62 -1.84
CA ALA A 119 5.56 0.11 -3.06
C ALA A 119 7.08 0.30 -3.16
N LEU A 120 7.73 0.68 -2.07
CA LEU A 120 9.19 0.79 -1.99
C LEU A 120 9.87 -0.56 -2.12
N GLN A 121 9.24 -1.69 -1.79
CA GLN A 121 9.78 -3.05 -2.02
C GLN A 121 9.53 -3.56 -3.45
N GLY A 122 8.71 -2.86 -4.22
CA GLY A 122 8.25 -3.29 -5.54
C GLY A 122 7.28 -4.47 -5.49
N GLU A 123 6.56 -4.61 -4.39
CA GLU A 123 5.56 -5.67 -4.20
C GLU A 123 4.16 -5.16 -4.52
N LEU A 124 3.46 -5.88 -5.40
CA LEU A 124 2.05 -5.61 -5.74
C LEU A 124 1.13 -6.18 -4.65
N PHE A 125 1.19 -5.58 -3.47
CA PHE A 125 0.37 -5.99 -2.33
C PHE A 125 -1.10 -5.59 -2.53
N LYS A 126 -1.96 -6.56 -2.81
CA LYS A 126 -3.42 -6.35 -2.92
C LYS A 126 -4.03 -6.35 -1.52
N VAL A 127 -4.71 -5.25 -1.15
CA VAL A 127 -5.51 -5.21 0.10
C VAL A 127 -6.80 -6.00 -0.14
N PRO A 128 -7.08 -7.08 0.61
CA PRO A 128 -8.19 -7.99 0.34
C PRO A 128 -9.57 -7.31 0.37
N VAL A 129 -9.72 -6.20 1.12
CA VAL A 129 -10.98 -5.44 1.22
C VAL A 129 -11.25 -4.57 -0.02
N ILE A 130 -10.22 -4.24 -0.81
CA ILE A 130 -10.31 -3.38 -2.02
C ILE A 130 -9.96 -4.20 -3.30
N GLY A 131 -9.64 -5.48 -3.14
CA GLY A 131 -8.97 -6.31 -4.14
C GLY A 131 -9.80 -6.71 -5.36
N HIS A 132 -11.12 -6.50 -5.36
CA HIS A 132 -11.98 -6.98 -6.46
C HIS A 132 -12.09 -6.03 -7.67
N PHE A 133 -11.59 -4.79 -7.55
CA PHE A 133 -11.65 -3.80 -8.64
C PHE A 133 -10.35 -3.70 -9.47
N ALA A 134 -9.28 -4.39 -9.09
CA ALA A 134 -7.96 -4.25 -9.70
C ALA A 134 -7.69 -5.19 -10.89
N GLU A 135 -8.70 -5.92 -11.38
CA GLU A 135 -8.56 -6.94 -12.43
C GLU A 135 -9.15 -6.56 -13.80
N LYS A 136 -9.34 -5.27 -14.09
CA LYS A 136 -9.64 -4.79 -15.45
C LYS A 136 -8.73 -3.65 -15.89
#